data_AF-A0A1Y4HAS8-F1
#
_entry.id   AF-A0A1Y4HAS8-F1
#
_cell.length_a   1.000
_cell.length_b   1.000
_cell.length_c   1.000
_cell.angle_alpha   90.00
_cell.angle_beta   90.00
_cell.angle_gamma   90.00
#
_symmetry.space_group_name_H-M   'P 1'
#
loop_
_entity.id
_entity.type
_entity.pdbx_description
1 polymer ?
#
loop_
_entity_poly.entity_id
_entity_poly.type
_entity_poly.pdbx_seq_one_letter_code
_entity_poly.pdbx_strand_id
1 'polypeptide(L)'
;MEISAAIVLVIVFAFLLIMGTPVSFSIITSAAVTITMFLSPQFATFIAAQKLTTGIDSFSLLAVPFFILAGNLMGSGGLAQRLVNLAMLVLGRVPGSLALTNIAGNAMFGSLSGSGIAAASAMGSVLRDPEKNAGYEEEFSAATNIATAPVGQLTPPTNAFIIYSAACGGVSVATLFIAGWIPGLLWAALCMVAAFLFAKKHGYVVRNAQKLKLSQILKTIWDAVPSILMIVIIIGGILSGSFSPTEASGVAVVYAFILSVRIYGRRSAAALAGLLREKGYNACQLAMPKALCTVDDYRAVNQDEACRIGEAFAAAGVEISVLGCYMDLSAPDEEVRRRAVENVAHCLSLQNAMQARAVGSESSYSHLCEEEKAARYPLLVDSVLRITEAAAKHGAVFAIEPVFWYPLDTPARTRQLLETVGDTEHLRLIFDAANVLKKRDQPRQSDLWRSWLEEFGTHITAMHIKDFVLDGDAYCPRPLGGGVMDYSFLSRWVAENRPDMPLLREEVQPGCDGQDLAFLRRLAEGAL
;
A
#
# COMPACT_ATOMS: atom_id res chain seq x y z
N MET A 1 -11.10 42.87 -34.88
CA MET A 1 -11.90 41.94 -34.06
C MET A 1 -11.00 40.96 -33.31
N GLU A 2 -10.15 40.21 -34.02
CA GLU A 2 -9.24 39.22 -33.41
C GLU A 2 -8.26 39.79 -32.39
N ILE A 3 -7.58 40.90 -32.70
CA ILE A 3 -6.65 41.56 -31.77
C ILE A 3 -7.39 42.04 -30.50
N SER A 4 -8.58 42.60 -30.66
CA SER A 4 -9.40 43.05 -29.53
C SER A 4 -9.84 41.87 -28.64
N ALA A 5 -10.21 40.74 -29.24
CA ALA A 5 -10.56 39.53 -28.50
C ALA A 5 -9.34 38.96 -27.75
N ALA A 6 -8.17 38.92 -28.38
CA ALA A 6 -6.93 38.49 -27.74
C ALA A 6 -6.54 39.40 -26.56
N ILE A 7 -6.67 40.72 -26.71
CA ILE A 7 -6.40 41.69 -25.64
C ILE A 7 -7.35 41.46 -24.46
N VAL A 8 -8.65 41.33 -24.71
CA VAL A 8 -9.63 41.06 -23.64
C VAL A 8 -9.31 39.75 -22.91
N LEU A 9 -9.03 38.69 -23.66
CA LEU A 9 -8.68 37.38 -23.09
C LEU A 9 -7.44 37.49 -22.18
N VAL A 10 -6.37 38.12 -22.66
CA VAL A 10 -5.11 38.25 -21.91
C VAL A 10 -5.28 39.15 -20.69
N ILE A 11 -6.00 40.27 -20.80
CA ILE A 11 -6.21 41.20 -19.68
C ILE A 11 -7.05 40.54 -18.58
N VAL A 12 -8.18 39.91 -18.93
CA VAL A 12 -9.05 39.24 -17.95
C VAL A 12 -8.31 38.09 -17.28
N PHE A 13 -7.56 37.29 -18.06
CA PHE A 13 -6.74 36.21 -17.53
C PHE A 13 -5.67 36.73 -16.54
N ALA A 14 -4.89 37.73 -16.95
CA ALA A 14 -3.84 38.31 -16.11
C ALA A 14 -4.40 38.96 -14.83
N PHE A 15 -5.52 39.66 -14.94
CA PHE A 15 -6.21 40.26 -13.80
C PHE A 15 -6.65 39.21 -12.78
N LEU A 16 -7.27 38.12 -13.22
CA LEU A 16 -7.71 37.02 -12.34
C LEU A 16 -6.51 36.34 -11.64
N LEU A 17 -5.39 36.16 -12.34
CA LEU A 17 -4.15 35.64 -11.76
C LEU A 17 -3.58 36.56 -10.69
N ILE A 18 -3.57 37.89 -10.91
CA ILE A 18 -3.10 38.88 -9.94
C ILE A 18 -3.95 38.84 -8.66
N MET A 19 -5.25 38.59 -8.78
CA MET A 19 -6.14 38.41 -7.63
C MET A 19 -5.96 37.07 -6.89
N GLY A 20 -5.03 36.21 -7.34
CA GLY A 20 -4.79 34.90 -6.73
C GLY A 20 -5.86 33.86 -7.07
N THR A 21 -6.65 34.08 -8.12
CA THR A 21 -7.65 33.11 -8.60
C THR A 21 -6.92 31.87 -9.14
N PRO A 22 -7.37 30.63 -8.85
CA PRO A 22 -6.77 29.44 -9.42
C PRO A 22 -6.72 29.51 -10.97
N VAL A 23 -5.62 29.01 -11.54
CA VAL A 23 -5.32 29.16 -12.98
C VAL A 23 -6.45 28.59 -13.85
N SER A 24 -7.05 27.47 -13.47
CA SER A 24 -8.16 26.84 -14.20
C SER A 24 -9.36 27.78 -14.34
N PHE A 25 -9.79 28.41 -13.26
CA PHE A 25 -10.88 29.40 -13.29
C PHE A 25 -10.50 30.63 -14.09
N SER A 26 -9.25 31.08 -14.00
CA SER A 26 -8.75 32.21 -14.79
C SER A 26 -8.86 31.93 -16.30
N ILE A 27 -8.50 30.73 -16.75
CA ILE A 27 -8.63 30.30 -18.16
C ILE A 27 -10.10 30.24 -18.59
N ILE A 28 -10.95 29.57 -17.79
CA ILE A 28 -12.37 29.39 -18.13
C ILE A 28 -13.09 30.73 -18.20
N THR A 29 -12.91 31.59 -17.20
CA THR A 29 -13.59 32.88 -17.12
C THR A 29 -13.10 33.83 -18.20
N SER A 30 -11.80 33.91 -18.48
CA SER A 30 -11.27 34.75 -19.57
C SER A 30 -11.76 34.28 -20.94
N ALA A 31 -11.82 32.96 -21.18
CA ALA A 31 -12.39 32.40 -22.39
C ALA A 31 -13.89 32.69 -22.51
N ALA A 32 -14.66 32.53 -21.43
CA ALA A 32 -16.10 32.79 -21.41
C ALA A 32 -16.43 34.27 -21.65
N VAL A 33 -15.72 35.20 -21.00
CA VAL A 33 -15.86 36.65 -21.22
C VAL A 33 -15.54 37.01 -22.67
N THR A 34 -14.45 36.46 -23.21
CA THR A 34 -14.06 36.74 -24.60
C THR A 34 -15.08 36.19 -25.60
N ILE A 35 -15.55 34.96 -25.40
CA ILE A 35 -16.56 34.33 -26.26
C ILE A 35 -17.87 35.11 -26.21
N THR A 36 -18.34 35.51 -25.03
CA THR A 36 -19.61 36.25 -24.87
C THR A 36 -19.57 37.68 -25.42
N MET A 37 -18.40 38.33 -25.41
CA MET A 37 -18.24 39.69 -25.95
C MET A 37 -18.12 39.75 -27.47
N PHE A 38 -17.56 38.71 -28.10
CA PHE A 38 -17.21 38.74 -29.53
C PHE A 38 -17.99 37.74 -30.40
N LEU A 39 -18.71 36.79 -29.83
CA LEU A 39 -19.51 35.79 -30.55
C LEU A 39 -20.99 35.89 -30.18
N SER A 40 -21.88 35.50 -31.10
CA SER A 40 -23.31 35.42 -30.78
C SER A 40 -23.58 34.31 -29.75
N PRO A 41 -24.62 34.42 -28.90
CA PRO A 41 -24.91 33.43 -27.87
C PRO A 41 -25.07 32.00 -28.41
N GLN A 42 -25.70 31.85 -29.57
CA GLN A 42 -25.88 30.55 -30.23
C GLN A 42 -24.55 29.97 -30.70
N PHE A 43 -23.68 30.79 -31.31
CA PHE A 43 -22.38 30.35 -31.79
C PHE A 43 -21.41 30.07 -30.63
N ALA A 44 -21.44 30.91 -29.60
CA ALA A 44 -20.71 30.72 -28.34
C ALA A 44 -21.02 29.38 -27.68
N THR A 45 -22.32 29.08 -27.54
CA THR A 45 -22.78 27.83 -26.91
C THR A 45 -22.38 26.61 -27.75
N PHE A 46 -22.50 26.70 -29.08
CA PHE A 46 -22.08 25.64 -30.00
C PHE A 46 -20.57 25.36 -29.92
N ILE A 47 -19.73 26.41 -29.97
CA ILE A 47 -18.27 26.26 -29.87
C ILE A 47 -17.88 25.73 -28.49
N ALA A 48 -18.51 26.21 -27.41
CA ALA A 48 -18.27 25.70 -26.07
C ALA A 48 -18.61 24.20 -25.98
N ALA A 49 -19.78 23.79 -26.46
CA ALA A 49 -20.19 22.37 -26.49
C ALA A 49 -19.23 21.52 -27.33
N GLN A 50 -18.87 21.99 -28.53
CA GLN A 50 -17.92 21.29 -29.41
C GLN A 50 -16.53 21.14 -28.75
N LYS A 51 -16.01 22.19 -28.11
CA LYS A 51 -14.71 22.16 -27.44
C LYS A 51 -14.71 21.31 -26.17
N LEU A 52 -15.81 21.28 -25.42
CA LEU A 52 -15.98 20.36 -24.29
C LEU A 52 -15.99 18.91 -24.77
N THR A 53 -16.79 18.58 -25.78
CA THR A 53 -16.85 17.20 -26.32
C THR A 53 -15.51 16.75 -26.89
N THR A 54 -14.85 17.57 -27.71
CA THR A 54 -13.53 17.24 -28.28
C THR A 54 -12.41 17.19 -27.24
N GLY A 55 -12.56 17.92 -26.12
CA GLY A 55 -11.63 17.83 -25.00
C GLY A 55 -11.75 16.51 -24.21
N ILE A 56 -12.97 16.00 -24.05
CA ILE A 56 -13.25 14.73 -23.35
C ILE A 56 -12.91 13.53 -24.25
N ASP A 57 -13.19 13.63 -25.55
CA ASP A 57 -12.95 12.57 -26.54
C ASP A 57 -11.49 12.55 -27.04
N SER A 58 -10.54 12.52 -26.10
CA SER A 58 -9.11 12.42 -26.40
C SER A 58 -8.55 11.08 -25.96
N PHE A 59 -8.28 10.20 -26.92
CA PHE A 59 -7.65 8.90 -26.68
C PHE A 59 -6.31 9.02 -25.93
N SER A 60 -5.57 10.12 -26.12
CA SER A 60 -4.31 10.38 -25.43
C SER A 60 -4.50 10.66 -23.93
N LEU A 61 -5.64 11.21 -23.52
CA LEU A 61 -5.91 11.50 -22.10
C LEU A 61 -6.14 10.24 -21.26
N LEU A 62 -6.49 9.10 -21.87
CA LEU A 62 -6.54 7.80 -21.19
C LEU A 62 -5.19 7.39 -20.60
N ALA A 63 -4.08 7.88 -21.16
CA ALA A 63 -2.75 7.60 -20.64
C ALA A 63 -2.51 8.20 -19.25
N VAL A 64 -3.15 9.33 -18.93
CA VAL A 64 -2.97 10.06 -17.66
C VAL A 64 -3.38 9.23 -16.44
N PRO A 65 -4.62 8.70 -16.33
CA PRO A 65 -5.02 7.89 -15.18
C PRO A 65 -4.20 6.59 -15.06
N PHE A 66 -3.79 5.98 -16.17
CA PHE A 66 -2.93 4.78 -16.13
C PHE A 66 -1.53 5.10 -15.62
N PHE A 67 -0.89 6.20 -16.04
CA PHE A 67 0.39 6.60 -15.46
C PHE A 67 0.29 6.99 -13.98
N ILE A 68 -0.81 7.63 -13.57
CA ILE A 68 -1.07 7.89 -12.15
C ILE A 68 -1.19 6.58 -11.37
N LEU A 69 -1.95 5.60 -11.88
CA LEU A 69 -2.09 4.28 -11.27
C LEU A 69 -0.75 3.55 -11.19
N ALA A 70 0.04 3.54 -12.27
CA ALA A 70 1.37 2.95 -12.29
C ALA A 70 2.30 3.62 -11.26
N GLY A 71 2.32 4.95 -11.20
CA GLY A 71 3.08 5.72 -10.21
C GLY A 71 2.68 5.39 -8.77
N ASN A 72 1.38 5.25 -8.49
CA ASN A 72 0.89 4.84 -7.17
C ASN A 72 1.32 3.42 -6.81
N LEU A 73 1.21 2.46 -7.74
CA LEU A 73 1.68 1.08 -7.55
C LEU A 73 3.19 1.01 -7.29
N MET A 74 3.97 1.89 -7.92
CA MET A 74 5.41 1.99 -7.68
C MET A 74 5.76 2.61 -6.34
N GLY A 75 5.00 3.63 -5.92
CA GLY A 75 5.15 4.26 -4.61
C GLY A 75 4.89 3.27 -3.48
N SER A 76 3.76 2.56 -3.54
CA SER A 76 3.39 1.55 -2.54
C SER A 76 4.25 0.28 -2.61
N GLY A 77 4.70 -0.12 -3.80
CA GLY A 77 5.60 -1.27 -4.02
C GLY A 77 7.08 -1.03 -3.66
N GLY A 78 7.44 0.14 -3.13
CA GLY A 78 8.82 0.48 -2.75
C GLY A 78 9.81 0.58 -3.93
N LEU A 79 9.33 0.64 -5.17
CA LEU A 79 10.16 0.85 -6.36
C LEU A 79 10.81 2.24 -6.36
N ALA A 80 10.07 3.24 -5.88
CA ALA A 80 10.53 4.60 -5.70
C ALA A 80 11.74 4.66 -4.75
N GLN A 81 11.66 4.00 -3.59
CA GLN A 81 12.74 3.97 -2.61
C GLN A 81 14.04 3.38 -3.19
N ARG A 82 13.95 2.42 -4.11
CA ARG A 82 15.13 1.78 -4.73
C ARG A 82 15.83 2.69 -5.72
N LEU A 83 15.07 3.49 -6.48
CA LEU A 83 15.64 4.56 -7.32
C LEU A 83 16.34 5.61 -6.47
N VAL A 84 15.74 6.00 -5.34
CA VAL A 84 16.36 6.92 -4.37
C VAL A 84 17.64 6.31 -3.77
N ASN A 85 17.63 5.03 -3.40
CA ASN A 85 18.81 4.34 -2.88
C ASN A 85 19.94 4.27 -3.92
N LEU A 86 19.59 4.08 -5.20
CA LEU A 86 20.56 4.16 -6.30
C LEU A 86 21.12 5.58 -6.44
N ALA A 87 20.29 6.62 -6.35
CA ALA A 87 20.75 8.01 -6.37
C ALA A 87 21.70 8.29 -5.19
N MET A 88 21.36 7.81 -3.98
CA MET A 88 22.24 7.90 -2.80
C MET A 88 23.58 7.19 -3.01
N LEU A 89 23.59 6.05 -3.70
CA LEU A 89 24.80 5.29 -4.00
C LEU A 89 25.78 6.09 -4.87
N VAL A 90 25.24 6.81 -5.86
CA VAL A 90 26.02 7.60 -6.82
C VAL A 90 26.46 8.94 -6.23
N LEU A 91 25.56 9.62 -5.51
CA LEU A 91 25.76 10.99 -5.03
C LEU A 91 26.22 11.07 -3.57
N GLY A 92 26.29 9.95 -2.85
CA GLY A 92 26.55 9.88 -1.41
C GLY A 92 27.88 10.48 -0.93
N ARG A 93 28.87 10.66 -1.82
CA ARG A 93 30.24 11.06 -1.49
C ARG A 93 30.58 12.52 -1.73
N VAL A 94 29.64 13.32 -2.24
CA VAL A 94 29.86 14.75 -2.48
C VAL A 94 29.26 15.61 -1.36
N PRO A 95 29.81 16.80 -1.08
CA PRO A 95 29.17 17.80 -0.24
C PRO A 95 27.72 18.02 -0.68
N GLY A 96 26.77 18.02 0.26
CA GLY A 96 25.36 18.15 -0.07
C GLY A 96 24.70 16.87 -0.57
N SER A 97 25.30 15.68 -0.38
CA SER A 97 24.82 14.42 -0.97
C SER A 97 23.35 14.11 -0.74
N LEU A 98 22.79 14.39 0.44
CA LEU A 98 21.36 14.19 0.73
C LEU A 98 20.48 15.14 -0.08
N ALA A 99 20.83 16.43 -0.15
CA ALA A 99 20.14 17.39 -1.00
C ALA A 99 20.25 17.00 -2.49
N LEU A 100 21.41 16.59 -2.99
CA LEU A 100 21.56 16.14 -4.37
C LEU A 100 20.76 14.87 -4.67
N THR A 101 20.66 13.97 -3.69
CA THR A 101 19.77 12.80 -3.76
C THR A 101 18.32 13.23 -3.83
N ASN A 102 17.92 14.26 -3.07
CA ASN A 102 16.57 14.84 -3.13
C ASN A 102 16.23 15.26 -4.56
N ILE A 103 17.14 16.00 -5.20
CA ILE A 103 16.97 16.49 -6.58
C ILE A 103 16.85 15.33 -7.57
N ALA A 104 17.75 14.35 -7.48
CA ALA A 104 17.71 13.17 -8.34
C ALA A 104 16.43 12.35 -8.12
N GLY A 105 16.01 12.18 -6.86
CA GLY A 105 14.78 11.49 -6.49
C GLY A 105 13.54 12.21 -7.01
N ASN A 106 13.47 13.55 -6.91
CA ASN A 106 12.39 14.34 -7.48
C ASN A 106 12.34 14.24 -9.01
N ALA A 107 13.50 14.18 -9.69
CA ALA A 107 13.56 13.97 -11.13
C ALA A 107 13.03 12.58 -11.55
N MET A 108 13.44 11.54 -10.82
CA MET A 108 13.07 10.15 -11.11
C MET A 108 11.63 9.82 -10.71
N PHE A 109 11.22 10.17 -9.50
CA PHE A 109 9.87 9.87 -9.00
C PHE A 109 8.82 10.85 -9.55
N GLY A 110 9.19 12.11 -9.72
CA GLY A 110 8.29 13.13 -10.24
C GLY A 110 7.96 12.94 -11.71
N SER A 111 8.88 12.39 -12.52
CA SER A 111 8.58 11.98 -13.90
C SER A 111 7.54 10.88 -13.87
N LEU A 112 7.85 9.77 -13.21
CA LEU A 112 6.96 8.62 -13.08
C LEU A 112 5.54 8.95 -12.55
N SER A 113 5.44 9.77 -11.49
CA SER A 113 4.15 10.15 -10.91
C SER A 113 3.43 11.28 -11.67
N GLY A 114 4.16 12.02 -12.54
CA GLY A 114 3.64 13.20 -13.23
C GLY A 114 3.18 14.32 -12.28
N SER A 115 3.63 14.32 -11.02
CA SER A 115 3.17 15.26 -10.00
C SER A 115 4.33 15.78 -9.17
N GLY A 116 4.63 17.07 -9.33
CA GLY A 116 5.63 17.75 -8.50
C GLY A 116 5.24 17.79 -7.03
N ILE A 117 3.95 17.96 -6.71
CA ILE A 117 3.46 17.99 -5.32
C ILE A 117 3.63 16.62 -4.66
N ALA A 118 3.28 15.55 -5.37
CA ALA A 118 3.47 14.19 -4.87
C ALA A 118 4.95 13.88 -4.68
N ALA A 119 5.80 14.28 -5.63
CA ALA A 119 7.24 14.09 -5.53
C ALA A 119 7.87 14.85 -4.36
N ALA A 120 7.52 16.12 -4.18
CA ALA A 120 7.99 16.92 -3.04
C ALA A 120 7.56 16.28 -1.71
N SER A 121 6.33 15.77 -1.62
CA SER A 121 5.81 15.15 -0.39
C SER A 121 6.52 13.82 -0.09
N ALA A 122 6.75 13.00 -1.13
CA ALA A 122 7.44 11.71 -1.00
C ALA A 122 8.93 11.87 -0.70
N MET A 123 9.64 12.72 -1.44
CA MET A 123 11.06 12.96 -1.22
C MET A 123 11.32 13.69 0.09
N GLY A 124 10.45 14.64 0.44
CA GLY A 124 10.49 15.34 1.72
C GLY A 124 10.33 14.39 2.90
N SER A 125 9.37 13.46 2.87
CA SER A 125 9.17 12.51 3.97
C SER A 125 10.34 11.52 4.12
N VAL A 126 10.94 11.08 3.00
CA VAL A 126 12.06 10.13 3.01
C VAL A 126 13.37 10.76 3.46
N LEU A 127 13.63 12.02 3.09
CA LEU A 127 14.93 12.67 3.33
C LEU A 127 14.96 13.61 4.53
N ARG A 128 13.80 14.00 5.09
CA ARG A 128 13.74 14.91 6.24
C ARG A 128 14.56 14.43 7.43
N ASP A 129 14.36 13.19 7.88
CA ASP A 129 15.08 12.66 9.04
C ASP A 129 16.58 12.46 8.76
N PRO A 130 17.00 11.87 7.61
CA PRO A 130 18.41 11.83 7.22
C PRO A 130 19.08 13.20 7.16
N GLU A 131 18.44 14.21 6.57
CA GLU A 131 18.98 15.57 6.44
C GLU A 131 19.13 16.24 7.81
N LYS A 132 18.11 16.12 8.67
CA LYS A 132 18.14 16.61 10.05
C LYS A 132 19.25 15.97 10.87
N ASN A 133 19.38 14.65 10.80
CA ASN A 133 20.42 13.90 11.51
C ASN A 133 21.84 14.22 10.98
N ALA A 134 21.96 14.61 9.71
CA ALA A 134 23.21 15.07 9.10
C ALA A 134 23.51 16.56 9.39
N GLY A 135 22.63 17.26 10.12
CA GLY A 135 22.82 18.66 10.51
C GLY A 135 22.45 19.68 9.42
N TYR A 136 21.59 19.31 8.47
CA TYR A 136 21.07 20.24 7.47
C TYR A 136 20.04 21.17 8.12
N GLU A 137 20.08 22.46 7.77
CA GLU A 137 19.03 23.41 8.14
C GLU A 137 17.69 23.02 7.50
N GLU A 138 16.62 22.99 8.30
CA GLU A 138 15.27 22.61 7.82
C GLU A 138 14.79 23.52 6.67
N GLU A 139 15.16 24.81 6.71
CA GLU A 139 14.85 25.80 5.67
C GLU A 139 15.50 25.46 4.32
N PHE A 140 16.78 25.07 4.34
CA PHE A 140 17.51 24.66 3.13
C PHE A 140 16.94 23.36 2.55
N SER A 141 16.65 22.39 3.41
CA SER A 141 16.00 21.12 3.03
C SER A 141 14.64 21.36 2.36
N ALA A 142 13.78 22.17 2.98
CA ALA A 142 12.46 22.50 2.43
C ALA A 142 12.56 23.27 1.10
N ALA A 143 13.42 24.29 1.04
CA ALA A 143 13.62 25.09 -0.17
C ALA A 143 14.15 24.25 -1.33
N THR A 144 15.13 23.37 -1.08
CA THR A 144 15.69 22.48 -2.11
C THR A 144 14.64 21.50 -2.62
N ASN A 145 13.86 20.90 -1.73
CA ASN A 145 12.81 19.97 -2.12
C ASN A 145 11.73 20.64 -2.99
N ILE A 146 11.23 21.80 -2.57
CA ILE A 146 10.19 22.54 -3.31
C ILE A 146 10.72 23.05 -4.65
N ALA A 147 11.93 23.60 -4.70
CA ALA A 147 12.52 24.14 -5.93
C ALA A 147 12.78 23.06 -7.00
N THR A 148 12.93 21.79 -6.59
CA THR A 148 13.31 20.69 -7.49
C THR A 148 12.13 19.81 -7.90
N ALA A 149 11.02 19.87 -7.18
CA ALA A 149 9.77 19.21 -7.53
C ALA A 149 9.29 19.41 -8.98
N PRO A 150 9.43 20.61 -9.62
CA PRO A 150 9.02 20.80 -11.02
C PRO A 150 9.79 19.96 -12.03
N VAL A 151 11.00 19.49 -11.70
CA VAL A 151 11.82 18.64 -12.60
C VAL A 151 11.04 17.41 -13.05
N GLY A 152 10.27 16.82 -12.13
CA GLY A 152 9.44 15.67 -12.42
C GLY A 152 8.41 15.92 -13.52
N GLN A 153 7.82 17.11 -13.57
CA GLN A 153 6.85 17.44 -14.61
C GLN A 153 7.49 17.72 -15.97
N LEU A 154 8.77 18.09 -15.98
CA LEU A 154 9.54 18.36 -17.20
C LEU A 154 10.26 17.12 -17.74
N THR A 155 10.56 16.15 -16.88
CA THR A 155 11.37 14.97 -17.23
C THR A 155 10.46 13.83 -17.70
N PRO A 156 10.70 13.22 -18.86
CA PRO A 156 9.94 12.06 -19.33
C PRO A 156 10.18 10.78 -18.49
N PRO A 157 9.20 9.87 -18.39
CA PRO A 157 7.82 10.01 -18.88
C PRO A 157 7.06 11.00 -18.00
N THR A 158 6.24 11.89 -18.55
CA THR A 158 5.45 12.85 -17.76
C THR A 158 4.07 13.03 -18.38
N ASN A 159 3.04 13.06 -17.52
CA ASN A 159 1.65 13.29 -17.95
C ASN A 159 1.44 14.72 -18.47
N ALA A 160 2.27 15.68 -18.07
CA ALA A 160 2.14 17.09 -18.45
C ALA A 160 2.25 17.26 -19.97
N PHE A 161 3.15 16.52 -20.62
CA PHE A 161 3.30 16.55 -22.08
C PHE A 161 2.12 15.90 -22.81
N ILE A 162 1.47 14.91 -22.20
CA ILE A 162 0.27 14.30 -22.77
C ILE A 162 -0.89 15.30 -22.73
N ILE A 163 -1.06 16.00 -21.60
CA ILE A 163 -2.07 17.06 -21.47
C ILE A 163 -1.77 18.21 -22.43
N TYR A 164 -0.50 18.63 -22.54
CA TYR A 164 -0.08 19.67 -23.48
C TYR A 164 -0.35 19.27 -24.94
N SER A 165 0.00 18.04 -25.32
CA SER A 165 -0.29 17.47 -26.64
C SER A 165 -1.78 17.56 -26.96
N ALA A 166 -2.64 17.12 -26.04
CA ALA A 166 -4.09 17.17 -26.22
C ALA A 166 -4.61 18.61 -26.33
N ALA A 167 -4.11 19.53 -25.49
CA ALA A 167 -4.53 20.92 -25.47
C ALA A 167 -4.10 21.73 -26.71
N CYS A 168 -2.91 21.45 -27.25
CA CYS A 168 -2.33 22.18 -28.39
C CYS A 168 -2.71 21.60 -29.76
N GLY A 169 -3.64 20.64 -29.82
CA GLY A 169 -4.13 20.07 -31.09
C GLY A 169 -3.32 18.89 -31.61
N GLY A 170 -2.77 18.06 -30.72
CA GLY A 170 -2.17 16.77 -31.08
C GLY A 170 -0.67 16.82 -31.39
N VAL A 171 0.09 17.70 -30.73
CA VAL A 171 1.56 17.68 -30.84
C VAL A 171 2.08 16.29 -30.44
N SER A 172 2.99 15.70 -31.23
CA SER A 172 3.48 14.35 -30.94
C SER A 172 4.06 14.23 -29.53
N VAL A 173 3.49 13.34 -28.72
CA VAL A 173 3.96 13.03 -27.36
C VAL A 173 5.39 12.49 -27.40
N ALA A 174 5.73 11.69 -28.40
CA ALA A 174 7.09 11.19 -28.58
C ALA A 174 8.10 12.35 -28.78
N THR A 175 7.74 13.34 -29.61
CA THR A 175 8.56 14.53 -29.81
C THR A 175 8.71 15.36 -28.53
N LEU A 176 7.61 15.53 -27.78
CA LEU A 176 7.65 16.22 -26.49
C LEU A 176 8.50 15.47 -25.46
N PHE A 177 8.49 14.14 -25.48
CA PHE A 177 9.35 13.34 -24.60
C PHE A 177 10.82 13.54 -24.96
N ILE A 178 11.20 13.50 -26.23
CA ILE A 178 12.59 13.78 -26.63
C ILE A 178 12.98 15.21 -26.23
N ALA A 179 12.13 16.19 -26.54
CA ALA A 179 12.39 17.60 -26.27
C ALA A 179 12.48 17.91 -24.76
N GLY A 180 11.64 17.25 -23.94
CA GLY A 180 11.51 17.50 -22.51
C GLY A 180 12.71 17.07 -21.66
N TRP A 181 13.53 16.12 -22.14
CA TRP A 181 14.77 15.77 -21.47
C TRP A 181 15.71 16.96 -21.30
N ILE A 182 15.75 17.87 -22.29
CA ILE A 182 16.62 19.05 -22.26
C ILE A 182 16.25 19.99 -21.10
N PRO A 183 15.02 20.55 -21.00
CA PRO A 183 14.65 21.43 -19.91
C PRO A 183 14.61 20.70 -18.56
N GLY A 184 14.21 19.41 -18.51
CA GLY A 184 14.20 18.62 -17.28
C GLY A 184 15.59 18.44 -16.68
N LEU A 185 16.55 17.98 -17.49
CA LEU A 185 17.94 17.81 -17.05
C LEU A 185 18.63 19.14 -16.75
N LEU A 186 18.34 20.18 -17.54
CA LEU A 186 18.88 21.52 -17.28
C LEU A 186 18.41 22.06 -15.94
N TRP A 187 17.11 21.97 -15.64
CA TRP A 187 16.56 22.39 -14.34
C TRP A 187 17.18 21.59 -13.19
N ALA A 188 17.23 20.26 -13.32
CA ALA A 188 17.86 19.40 -12.34
C ALA A 188 19.33 19.79 -12.10
N ALA A 189 20.10 20.00 -13.17
CA ALA A 189 21.51 20.38 -13.09
C ALA A 189 21.70 21.74 -12.42
N LEU A 190 20.90 22.75 -12.76
CA LEU A 190 20.96 24.08 -12.15
C LEU A 190 20.65 24.00 -10.65
N CYS A 191 19.62 23.25 -10.26
CA CYS A 191 19.32 23.01 -8.85
C CYS A 191 20.44 22.24 -8.15
N MET A 192 21.03 21.23 -8.79
CA MET A 192 22.15 20.46 -8.23
C MET A 192 23.37 21.35 -8.00
N VAL A 193 23.70 22.24 -8.95
CA VAL A 193 24.79 23.20 -8.80
C VAL A 193 24.51 24.15 -7.63
N ALA A 194 23.31 24.73 -7.55
CA ALA A 194 22.94 25.63 -6.46
C ALA A 194 23.02 24.94 -5.09
N ALA A 195 22.45 23.74 -4.97
CA ALA A 195 22.48 22.95 -3.73
C ALA A 195 23.91 22.54 -3.35
N PHE A 196 24.75 22.15 -4.31
CA PHE A 196 26.14 21.79 -4.08
C PHE A 196 26.97 22.99 -3.59
N LEU A 197 26.84 24.16 -4.23
CA LEU A 197 27.56 25.37 -3.84
C LEU A 197 27.16 25.82 -2.42
N PHE A 198 25.86 25.78 -2.12
CA PHE A 198 25.35 26.13 -0.79
C PHE A 198 25.84 25.14 0.26
N ALA A 199 25.74 23.83 -0.01
CA ALA A 199 26.19 22.78 0.89
C ALA A 199 27.69 22.81 1.16
N LYS A 200 28.51 23.10 0.14
CA LYS A 200 29.95 23.29 0.29
C LYS A 200 30.28 24.49 1.17
N LYS A 201 29.54 25.60 1.04
CA LYS A 201 29.74 26.81 1.84
C LYS A 201 29.37 26.62 3.32
N HIS A 202 28.30 25.86 3.60
CA HIS A 202 27.80 25.64 4.97
C HIS A 202 28.36 24.37 5.63
N GLY A 203 29.23 23.64 4.93
CA GLY A 203 29.91 22.47 5.50
C GLY A 203 29.00 21.25 5.66
N TYR A 204 27.91 21.14 4.88
CA TYR A 204 27.04 19.97 4.85
C TYR A 204 27.76 18.79 4.19
N VAL A 205 28.52 18.07 5.01
CA VAL A 205 29.29 16.89 4.63
C VAL A 205 28.83 15.72 5.48
N VAL A 206 28.30 14.68 4.84
CA VAL A 206 27.99 13.42 5.52
C VAL A 206 29.31 12.73 5.88
N ARG A 207 29.84 13.04 7.07
CA ARG A 207 31.16 12.57 7.55
C ARG A 207 31.23 11.05 7.78
N ASN A 208 30.08 10.37 7.84
CA ASN A 208 29.96 8.94 8.10
C ASN A 208 29.34 8.15 6.92
N ALA A 209 29.69 8.47 5.67
CA ALA A 209 29.37 7.58 4.56
C ALA A 209 30.17 6.27 4.76
N GLN A 210 29.55 5.27 5.40
CA GLN A 210 30.15 3.95 5.62
C GLN A 210 30.76 3.46 4.30
N LYS A 211 31.95 2.83 4.38
CA LYS A 211 32.54 2.15 3.21
C LYS A 211 31.59 1.03 2.79
N LEU A 212 30.71 1.32 1.83
CA LEU A 212 29.79 0.34 1.27
C LEU A 212 30.61 -0.80 0.67
N LYS A 213 30.32 -2.03 1.12
CA LYS A 213 30.96 -3.23 0.57
C LYS A 213 30.54 -3.37 -0.89
N LEU A 214 31.44 -3.86 -1.76
CA LEU A 214 31.13 -4.05 -3.19
C LEU A 214 29.85 -4.86 -3.42
N SER A 215 29.58 -5.85 -2.56
CA SER A 215 28.35 -6.64 -2.57
C SER A 215 27.09 -5.81 -2.32
N GLN A 216 27.15 -4.79 -1.45
CA GLN A 216 26.02 -3.88 -1.19
C GLN A 216 25.79 -2.94 -2.36
N ILE A 217 26.87 -2.44 -3.00
CA ILE A 217 26.80 -1.61 -4.21
C ILE A 217 26.11 -2.38 -5.34
N LEU A 218 26.58 -3.59 -5.62
CA LEU A 218 26.00 -4.47 -6.65
C LEU A 218 24.53 -4.80 -6.36
N LYS A 219 24.19 -5.08 -5.10
CA LYS A 219 22.81 -5.33 -4.68
C LYS A 219 21.91 -4.11 -4.89
N THR A 220 22.34 -2.91 -4.50
CA THR A 220 21.55 -1.68 -4.70
C THR A 220 21.33 -1.37 -6.17
N ILE A 221 22.34 -1.60 -7.02
CA ILE A 221 22.19 -1.49 -8.47
C ILE A 221 21.15 -2.49 -8.98
N TRP A 222 21.29 -3.77 -8.60
CA TRP A 222 20.37 -4.83 -9.02
C TRP A 222 18.93 -4.57 -8.57
N ASP A 223 18.75 -4.10 -7.33
CA ASP A 223 17.44 -3.77 -6.78
C ASP A 223 16.75 -2.62 -7.55
N ALA A 224 17.53 -1.70 -8.14
CA ALA A 224 17.01 -0.58 -8.92
C ALA A 224 16.77 -0.93 -10.41
N VAL A 225 17.31 -2.03 -10.92
CA VAL A 225 17.16 -2.46 -12.33
C VAL A 225 15.69 -2.51 -12.75
N PRO A 226 14.75 -3.13 -11.99
CA PRO A 226 13.36 -3.19 -12.44
C PRO A 226 12.69 -1.82 -12.54
N SER A 227 13.01 -0.89 -11.63
CA SER A 227 12.52 0.48 -11.70
C SER A 227 13.00 1.20 -12.96
N ILE A 228 14.29 1.05 -13.30
CA ILE A 228 14.88 1.65 -14.51
C ILE A 228 14.34 0.99 -15.77
N LEU A 229 14.20 -0.33 -15.77
CA LEU A 229 13.71 -1.09 -16.91
C LEU A 229 12.30 -0.63 -17.30
N MET A 230 11.46 -0.26 -16.33
CA MET A 230 10.16 0.32 -16.62
C MET A 230 10.26 1.63 -17.42
N ILE A 231 11.13 2.55 -17.00
CA ILE A 231 11.37 3.81 -17.73
C ILE A 231 11.85 3.50 -19.15
N VAL A 232 12.76 2.53 -19.31
CA VAL A 232 13.28 2.10 -20.61
C VAL A 232 12.18 1.48 -21.47
N ILE A 233 11.29 0.65 -20.91
CA ILE A 233 10.16 0.04 -21.65
C ILE A 233 9.20 1.12 -22.14
N ILE A 234 8.82 2.06 -21.26
CA ILE A 234 7.86 3.12 -21.59
C ILE A 234 8.46 4.06 -22.64
N ILE A 235 9.63 4.63 -22.36
CA ILE A 235 10.27 5.59 -23.25
C ILE A 235 10.71 4.90 -24.53
N GLY A 236 11.37 3.75 -24.43
CA GLY A 236 11.83 2.97 -25.58
C GLY A 236 10.67 2.60 -26.50
N GLY A 237 9.56 2.10 -25.95
CA GLY A 237 8.39 1.70 -26.73
C GLY A 237 7.67 2.87 -27.41
N ILE A 238 7.59 4.04 -26.75
CA ILE A 238 7.02 5.26 -27.35
C ILE A 238 7.93 5.80 -28.46
N LEU A 239 9.24 5.89 -28.20
CA LEU A 239 10.21 6.46 -29.14
C LEU A 239 10.47 5.55 -30.34
N SER A 240 10.40 4.23 -30.18
CA SER A 240 10.48 3.27 -31.29
C SER A 240 9.21 3.21 -32.14
N GLY A 241 8.12 3.85 -31.69
CA GLY A 241 6.80 3.75 -32.31
C GLY A 241 6.13 2.40 -32.10
N SER A 242 6.64 1.55 -31.20
CA SER A 242 6.03 0.25 -30.87
C SER A 242 4.76 0.42 -30.03
N PHE A 243 4.68 1.48 -29.22
CA PHE A 243 3.52 1.81 -28.40
C PHE A 243 3.11 3.27 -28.61
N SER A 244 1.81 3.51 -28.64
CA SER A 244 1.25 4.82 -28.33
C SER A 244 1.46 5.15 -26.85
N PRO A 245 1.36 6.44 -26.44
CA PRO A 245 1.44 6.82 -25.03
C PRO A 245 0.42 6.10 -24.14
N THR A 246 -0.76 5.81 -24.68
CA THR A 246 -1.85 5.10 -23.98
C THR A 246 -1.56 3.60 -23.82
N GLU A 247 -0.97 2.95 -24.84
CA GLU A 247 -0.54 1.55 -24.71
C GLU A 247 0.65 1.43 -23.75
N ALA A 248 1.60 2.36 -23.83
CA ALA A 248 2.76 2.39 -22.94
C ALA A 248 2.36 2.57 -21.47
N SER A 249 1.34 3.39 -21.18
CA SER A 249 0.82 3.54 -19.82
C SER A 249 0.11 2.28 -19.33
N GLY A 250 -0.64 1.58 -20.19
CA GLY A 250 -1.22 0.28 -19.86
C GLY A 250 -0.16 -0.77 -19.52
N VAL A 251 0.91 -0.85 -20.33
CA VAL A 251 2.07 -1.71 -20.06
C VAL A 251 2.74 -1.33 -18.74
N ALA A 252 2.88 -0.03 -18.45
CA ALA A 252 3.44 0.45 -17.18
C ALA A 252 2.63 -0.02 -15.97
N VAL A 253 1.30 0.04 -16.02
CA VAL A 253 0.42 -0.45 -14.95
C VAL A 253 0.62 -1.94 -14.72
N VAL A 254 0.59 -2.73 -15.79
CA VAL A 254 0.77 -4.20 -15.70
C VAL A 254 2.15 -4.54 -15.12
N TYR A 255 3.21 -3.87 -15.60
CA TYR A 255 4.57 -4.07 -15.12
C TYR A 255 4.71 -3.70 -13.64
N ALA A 256 4.21 -2.53 -13.24
CA ALA A 256 4.23 -2.06 -11.85
C ALA A 256 3.40 -2.98 -10.93
N PHE A 257 2.26 -3.47 -11.40
CA PHE A 257 1.43 -4.42 -10.66
C PHE A 257 2.16 -5.75 -10.42
N ILE A 258 2.71 -6.36 -11.47
CA ILE A 258 3.47 -7.62 -11.36
C ILE A 258 4.61 -7.46 -10.37
N LEU A 259 5.37 -6.37 -10.49
CA LEU A 259 6.48 -6.09 -9.60
C LEU A 259 6.04 -5.87 -8.14
N SER A 260 5.03 -5.04 -7.92
CA SER A 260 4.54 -4.73 -6.57
C SER A 260 4.02 -5.99 -5.87
N VAL A 261 3.24 -6.80 -6.57
CA VAL A 261 2.61 -8.02 -6.03
C VAL A 261 3.59 -9.19 -5.90
N ARG A 262 4.39 -9.48 -6.94
CA ARG A 262 5.24 -10.69 -6.96
C ARG A 262 6.64 -10.47 -6.38
N ILE A 263 7.20 -9.27 -6.52
CA ILE A 263 8.63 -9.03 -6.25
C ILE A 263 8.84 -8.20 -4.98
N TYR A 264 7.93 -7.28 -4.63
CA TYR A 264 8.20 -6.31 -3.56
C TYR A 264 7.35 -6.40 -2.29
N GLY A 265 6.16 -7.03 -2.33
CA GLY A 265 5.40 -7.35 -1.12
C GLY A 265 6.03 -8.44 -0.24
N ARG A 266 6.93 -9.24 -0.83
CA ARG A 266 7.59 -10.38 -0.17
C ARG A 266 9.01 -10.03 0.29
N ARG A 267 9.39 -10.47 1.49
CA ARG A 267 10.71 -10.26 2.10
C ARG A 267 11.31 -11.58 2.57
N SER A 268 12.62 -11.65 2.79
CA SER A 268 13.19 -12.80 3.52
C SER A 268 12.72 -12.78 4.97
N ALA A 269 12.57 -13.93 5.62
CA ALA A 269 12.07 -14.03 7.01
C ALA A 269 12.80 -13.08 7.99
N ALA A 270 14.14 -13.07 7.97
CA ALA A 270 14.93 -12.19 8.83
C ALA A 270 14.68 -10.69 8.57
N ALA A 271 14.49 -10.29 7.31
CA ALA A 271 14.21 -8.90 6.96
C ALA A 271 12.78 -8.48 7.36
N LEU A 272 11.81 -9.40 7.27
CA LEU A 272 10.45 -9.15 7.72
C LEU A 272 10.37 -9.04 9.24
N ALA A 273 10.98 -10.00 9.96
CA ALA A 273 11.04 -10.00 11.41
C ALA A 273 11.75 -8.73 11.95
N GLY A 274 12.88 -8.35 11.35
CA GLY A 274 13.59 -7.12 11.70
C GLY A 274 12.75 -5.86 11.48
N LEU A 275 12.01 -5.78 10.38
CA LEU A 275 11.12 -4.65 10.09
C LEU A 275 9.98 -4.55 11.11
N LEU A 276 9.34 -5.67 11.44
CA LEU A 276 8.26 -5.71 12.44
C LEU A 276 8.76 -5.20 13.80
N ARG A 277 9.95 -5.67 14.21
CA ARG A 277 10.58 -5.23 15.45
C ARG A 277 10.94 -3.75 15.44
N GLU A 278 11.53 -3.26 14.35
CA GLU A 278 11.86 -1.84 14.15
C GLU A 278 10.62 -0.95 14.26
N LYS A 279 9.49 -1.42 13.71
CA LYS A 279 8.20 -0.75 13.79
C LYS A 279 7.54 -0.82 15.16
N GLY A 280 8.02 -1.67 16.06
CA GLY A 280 7.52 -1.82 17.44
C GLY A 280 6.53 -2.96 17.64
N TYR A 281 6.32 -3.81 16.64
CA TYR A 281 5.52 -5.04 16.75
C TYR A 281 6.37 -6.17 17.38
N ASN A 282 5.73 -6.97 18.23
CA ASN A 282 6.33 -8.12 18.91
C ASN A 282 5.62 -9.45 18.61
N ALA A 283 4.55 -9.41 17.82
CA ALA A 283 3.75 -10.56 17.42
C ALA A 283 3.22 -10.34 16.01
N CYS A 284 2.95 -11.42 15.27
CA CYS A 284 2.39 -11.33 13.92
C CYS A 284 1.54 -12.56 13.55
N GLN A 285 0.67 -12.35 12.56
CA GLN A 285 0.12 -13.42 11.73
C GLN A 285 0.93 -13.55 10.45
N LEU A 286 1.62 -14.67 10.29
CA LEU A 286 2.50 -14.90 9.16
C LEU A 286 1.78 -15.72 8.08
N ALA A 287 1.42 -15.08 6.97
CA ALA A 287 0.96 -15.77 5.77
C ALA A 287 2.15 -16.00 4.81
N MET A 288 2.82 -17.14 4.92
CA MET A 288 4.14 -17.35 4.28
C MET A 288 4.15 -17.04 2.78
N PRO A 289 3.24 -17.56 1.93
CA PRO A 289 3.30 -17.31 0.49
C PRO A 289 2.97 -15.85 0.12
N LYS A 290 2.36 -15.08 1.03
CA LYS A 290 2.10 -13.66 0.82
C LYS A 290 3.29 -12.80 1.27
N ALA A 291 3.94 -13.20 2.36
CA ALA A 291 4.92 -12.38 3.06
C ALA A 291 6.38 -12.72 2.74
N LEU A 292 6.69 -13.97 2.37
CA LEU A 292 8.05 -14.47 2.23
C LEU A 292 8.47 -14.64 0.79
N CYS A 293 9.67 -14.18 0.44
CA CYS A 293 10.18 -14.28 -0.94
C CYS A 293 10.70 -15.67 -1.32
N THR A 294 10.96 -16.53 -0.34
CA THR A 294 11.42 -17.92 -0.55
C THR A 294 10.27 -18.91 -0.66
N VAL A 295 9.04 -18.48 -0.33
CA VAL A 295 7.87 -19.36 -0.24
C VAL A 295 6.85 -18.94 -1.29
N ASP A 296 6.64 -19.77 -2.29
CA ASP A 296 5.61 -19.57 -3.31
C ASP A 296 4.30 -20.31 -2.99
N ASP A 297 4.40 -21.44 -2.29
CA ASP A 297 3.29 -22.32 -1.95
C ASP A 297 3.53 -22.94 -0.56
N TYR A 298 2.47 -23.19 0.19
CA TYR A 298 2.57 -23.79 1.52
C TYR A 298 3.26 -25.17 1.49
N ARG A 299 2.96 -25.99 0.48
CA ARG A 299 3.51 -27.36 0.34
C ARG A 299 4.98 -27.39 -0.06
N ALA A 300 5.52 -26.27 -0.55
CA ALA A 300 6.92 -26.16 -0.90
C ALA A 300 7.84 -26.05 0.34
N VAL A 301 7.28 -25.64 1.49
CA VAL A 301 8.04 -25.45 2.73
C VAL A 301 8.24 -26.78 3.43
N ASN A 302 9.51 -27.12 3.70
CA ASN A 302 9.89 -28.29 4.48
C ASN A 302 10.26 -27.90 5.93
N GLN A 303 10.52 -28.90 6.78
CA GLN A 303 10.84 -28.71 8.20
C GLN A 303 12.08 -27.84 8.43
N ASP A 304 13.13 -27.97 7.61
CA ASP A 304 14.36 -27.20 7.76
C ASP A 304 14.17 -25.72 7.38
N GLU A 305 13.38 -25.44 6.34
CA GLU A 305 12.98 -24.08 6.00
C GLU A 305 12.07 -23.48 7.09
N ALA A 306 11.12 -24.25 7.60
CA ALA A 306 10.25 -23.84 8.69
C ALA A 306 11.06 -23.45 9.95
N CYS A 307 12.04 -24.28 10.34
CA CYS A 307 12.94 -24.00 11.45
C CYS A 307 13.71 -22.69 11.25
N ARG A 308 14.31 -22.49 10.07
CA ARG A 308 15.04 -21.24 9.74
C ARG A 308 14.16 -19.99 9.78
N ILE A 309 12.91 -20.10 9.35
CA ILE A 309 11.94 -19.01 9.44
C ILE A 309 11.63 -18.71 10.91
N GLY A 310 11.31 -19.73 11.71
CA GLY A 310 11.03 -19.58 13.14
C GLY A 310 12.19 -18.95 13.91
N GLU A 311 13.42 -19.44 13.69
CA GLU A 311 14.64 -18.89 14.28
C GLU A 311 14.86 -17.42 13.93
N ALA A 312 14.56 -17.02 12.69
CA ALA A 312 14.70 -15.62 12.25
C ALA A 312 13.72 -14.68 12.97
N PHE A 313 12.49 -15.13 13.23
CA PHE A 313 11.48 -14.38 13.98
C PHE A 313 11.82 -14.32 15.48
N ALA A 314 12.21 -15.45 16.07
CA ALA A 314 12.65 -15.54 17.46
C ALA A 314 13.87 -14.63 17.73
N ALA A 315 14.85 -14.62 16.82
CA ALA A 315 16.04 -13.77 16.93
C ALA A 315 15.72 -12.26 16.92
N ALA A 316 14.64 -11.85 16.26
CA ALA A 316 14.15 -10.47 16.28
C ALA A 316 13.24 -10.15 17.47
N GLY A 317 12.89 -11.15 18.29
CA GLY A 317 11.93 -11.00 19.38
C GLY A 317 10.51 -10.69 18.87
N VAL A 318 10.11 -11.35 17.78
CA VAL A 318 8.76 -11.27 17.20
C VAL A 318 8.15 -12.67 17.20
N GLU A 319 7.04 -12.86 17.92
CA GLU A 319 6.30 -14.12 17.96
C GLU A 319 5.49 -14.33 16.66
N ILE A 320 5.48 -15.56 16.14
CA ILE A 320 4.51 -15.98 15.12
C ILE A 320 3.26 -16.49 15.85
N SER A 321 2.37 -15.58 16.23
CA SER A 321 1.17 -15.96 16.99
C SER A 321 0.18 -16.77 16.15
N VAL A 322 0.11 -16.50 14.84
CA VAL A 322 -0.71 -17.29 13.92
C VAL A 322 0.06 -17.56 12.64
N LEU A 323 0.25 -18.82 12.28
CA LEU A 323 0.67 -19.21 10.94
C LEU A 323 -0.56 -19.24 10.03
N GLY A 324 -0.75 -18.19 9.23
CA GLY A 324 -1.93 -18.02 8.39
C GLY A 324 -1.93 -18.99 7.20
N CYS A 325 -2.96 -19.82 7.11
CA CYS A 325 -3.23 -20.75 6.02
C CYS A 325 -4.69 -20.59 5.56
N TYR A 326 -5.00 -19.44 4.96
CA TYR A 326 -6.34 -19.12 4.48
C TYR A 326 -6.80 -20.13 3.43
N MET A 327 -7.87 -20.86 3.72
CA MET A 327 -8.48 -21.88 2.86
C MET A 327 -10.01 -21.81 2.96
N ASP A 328 -10.73 -22.10 1.87
CA ASP A 328 -12.18 -22.33 1.94
C ASP A 328 -12.45 -23.77 2.44
N LEU A 329 -12.64 -23.90 3.75
CA LEU A 329 -12.92 -25.16 4.43
C LEU A 329 -14.37 -25.64 4.24
N SER A 330 -15.21 -24.81 3.63
CA SER A 330 -16.64 -25.06 3.44
C SER A 330 -17.02 -25.26 1.97
N ALA A 331 -16.02 -25.30 1.08
CA ALA A 331 -16.23 -25.38 -0.37
C ALA A 331 -17.14 -26.58 -0.72
N PRO A 332 -18.18 -26.38 -1.56
CA PRO A 332 -19.09 -27.46 -1.94
C PRO A 332 -18.38 -28.52 -2.79
N ASP A 333 -17.41 -28.11 -3.59
CA ASP A 333 -16.54 -29.02 -4.34
C ASP A 333 -15.62 -29.80 -3.39
N GLU A 334 -15.74 -31.12 -3.43
CA GLU A 334 -15.02 -32.04 -2.55
C GLU A 334 -13.50 -32.00 -2.78
N GLU A 335 -13.05 -31.87 -4.02
CA GLU A 335 -11.62 -31.85 -4.36
C GLU A 335 -10.96 -30.55 -3.89
N VAL A 336 -11.66 -29.41 -4.04
CA VAL A 336 -11.22 -28.13 -3.49
C VAL A 336 -11.11 -28.21 -1.96
N ARG A 337 -12.15 -28.74 -1.30
CA ARG A 337 -12.18 -28.89 0.17
C ARG A 337 -11.12 -29.87 0.67
N ARG A 338 -10.88 -30.97 -0.03
CA ARG A 338 -9.81 -31.93 0.28
C ARG A 338 -8.43 -31.28 0.22
N ARG A 339 -8.14 -30.52 -0.83
CA ARG A 339 -6.87 -29.78 -0.96
C ARG A 339 -6.69 -28.73 0.13
N ALA A 340 -7.76 -28.04 0.49
CA ALA A 340 -7.78 -27.08 1.59
C ALA A 340 -7.37 -27.75 2.92
N VAL A 341 -8.01 -28.87 3.28
CA VAL A 341 -7.65 -29.67 4.47
C VAL A 341 -6.20 -30.14 4.43
N GLU A 342 -5.73 -30.66 3.28
CA GLU A 342 -4.34 -31.08 3.10
C GLU A 342 -3.34 -29.93 3.28
N ASN A 343 -3.66 -28.72 2.82
CA ASN A 343 -2.79 -27.55 2.99
C ASN A 343 -2.70 -27.13 4.46
N VAL A 344 -3.83 -27.11 5.17
CA VAL A 344 -3.83 -26.80 6.61
C VAL A 344 -3.08 -27.87 7.39
N ALA A 345 -3.29 -29.16 7.08
CA ALA A 345 -2.57 -30.27 7.70
C ALA A 345 -1.04 -30.17 7.47
N HIS A 346 -0.62 -29.78 6.26
CA HIS A 346 0.80 -29.51 5.99
C HIS A 346 1.34 -28.38 6.87
N CYS A 347 0.65 -27.24 6.94
CA CYS A 347 1.05 -26.13 7.82
C CYS A 347 1.09 -26.53 9.31
N LEU A 348 0.15 -27.36 9.77
CA LEU A 348 0.15 -27.90 11.14
C LEU A 348 1.41 -28.73 11.42
N SER A 349 1.88 -29.50 10.44
CA SER A 349 3.14 -30.24 10.58
C SER A 349 4.36 -29.33 10.75
N LEU A 350 4.30 -28.09 10.25
CA LEU A 350 5.38 -27.09 10.32
C LEU A 350 5.30 -26.20 11.55
N GLN A 351 4.16 -26.15 12.24
CA GLN A 351 3.87 -25.19 13.32
C GLN A 351 4.97 -25.18 14.38
N ASN A 352 5.35 -26.35 14.90
CA ASN A 352 6.33 -26.48 15.97
C ASN A 352 7.74 -26.07 15.53
N ALA A 353 8.13 -26.41 14.31
CA ALA A 353 9.41 -25.97 13.74
C ALA A 353 9.48 -24.44 13.57
N MET A 354 8.36 -23.81 13.19
CA MET A 354 8.26 -22.36 13.11
C MET A 354 8.12 -21.66 14.47
N GLN A 355 7.94 -22.42 15.55
CA GLN A 355 7.60 -21.90 16.88
C GLN A 355 6.33 -21.03 16.85
N ALA A 356 5.37 -21.38 15.99
CA ALA A 356 4.11 -20.66 15.88
C ALA A 356 3.12 -21.14 16.95
N ARG A 357 2.29 -20.24 17.51
CA ARG A 357 1.31 -20.60 18.55
C ARG A 357 0.13 -21.41 18.01
N ALA A 358 -0.32 -21.13 16.79
CA ALA A 358 -1.38 -21.88 16.11
C ALA A 358 -1.30 -21.71 14.58
N VAL A 359 -1.95 -22.60 13.83
CA VAL A 359 -2.25 -22.43 12.40
C VAL A 359 -3.66 -21.91 12.23
N GLY A 360 -3.80 -20.76 11.56
CA GLY A 360 -5.07 -20.05 11.41
C GLY A 360 -5.69 -20.20 10.03
N SER A 361 -7.00 -20.39 9.96
CA SER A 361 -7.80 -20.21 8.73
C SER A 361 -9.18 -19.65 9.04
N GLU A 362 -9.75 -18.95 8.06
CA GLU A 362 -11.17 -18.63 8.01
C GLU A 362 -11.97 -19.85 7.49
N SER A 363 -13.30 -19.73 7.46
CA SER A 363 -14.21 -20.81 7.05
C SER A 363 -14.60 -20.80 5.57
N SER A 364 -14.51 -19.67 4.85
CA SER A 364 -14.92 -19.51 3.44
C SER A 364 -14.21 -18.32 2.78
N TYR A 365 -14.29 -18.18 1.46
CA TYR A 365 -13.84 -16.98 0.73
C TYR A 365 -14.98 -16.06 0.27
N SER A 366 -16.21 -16.58 0.20
CA SER A 366 -17.35 -15.88 -0.39
C SER A 366 -18.30 -15.34 0.67
N HIS A 367 -18.93 -14.21 0.39
CA HIS A 367 -20.09 -13.76 1.15
C HIS A 367 -21.29 -14.64 0.80
N LEU A 368 -21.75 -15.43 1.77
CA LEU A 368 -22.81 -16.41 1.56
C LEU A 368 -24.17 -15.88 2.03
N CYS A 369 -25.25 -16.27 1.36
CA CYS A 369 -26.60 -16.09 1.90
C CYS A 369 -26.88 -17.10 3.02
N GLU A 370 -27.95 -16.91 3.80
CA GLU A 370 -28.24 -17.77 4.96
C GLU A 370 -28.49 -19.24 4.57
N GLU A 371 -29.11 -19.48 3.41
CA GLU A 371 -29.32 -20.82 2.86
C GLU A 371 -28.00 -21.50 2.52
N GLU A 372 -27.08 -20.78 1.87
CA GLU A 372 -25.75 -21.28 1.53
C GLU A 372 -24.93 -21.58 2.78
N LYS A 373 -24.98 -20.70 3.79
CA LYS A 373 -24.30 -20.93 5.07
C LYS A 373 -24.79 -22.21 5.73
N ALA A 374 -26.10 -22.42 5.78
CA ALA A 374 -26.70 -23.62 6.36
C ALA A 374 -26.29 -24.89 5.59
N ALA A 375 -26.27 -24.83 4.25
CA ALA A 375 -25.86 -25.96 3.41
C ALA A 375 -24.36 -26.29 3.53
N ARG A 376 -23.50 -25.27 3.71
CA ARG A 376 -22.05 -25.44 3.80
C ARG A 376 -21.55 -25.73 5.21
N TYR A 377 -22.32 -25.45 6.25
CA TYR A 377 -21.91 -25.66 7.63
C TYR A 377 -21.52 -27.12 7.95
N PRO A 378 -22.28 -28.16 7.53
CA PRO A 378 -21.85 -29.55 7.74
C PRO A 378 -20.52 -29.90 7.04
N LEU A 379 -20.25 -29.31 5.86
CA LEU A 379 -19.01 -29.51 5.12
C LEU A 379 -17.81 -28.87 5.85
N LEU A 380 -18.05 -27.71 6.47
CA LEU A 380 -17.08 -27.05 7.33
C LEU A 380 -16.74 -27.93 8.54
N VAL A 381 -17.76 -28.44 9.24
CA VAL A 381 -17.58 -29.30 10.42
C VAL A 381 -16.72 -30.53 10.08
N ASP A 382 -17.03 -31.22 8.98
CA ASP A 382 -16.24 -32.35 8.48
C ASP A 382 -14.77 -31.99 8.19
N SER A 383 -14.53 -30.81 7.60
CA SER A 383 -13.17 -30.35 7.33
C SER A 383 -12.41 -30.02 8.62
N VAL A 384 -13.05 -29.35 9.57
CA VAL A 384 -12.45 -29.00 10.87
C VAL A 384 -12.15 -30.26 11.69
N LEU A 385 -13.02 -31.27 11.67
CA LEU A 385 -12.75 -32.57 12.31
C LEU A 385 -11.45 -33.19 11.77
N ARG A 386 -11.33 -33.32 10.43
CA ARG A 386 -10.13 -33.89 9.80
C ARG A 386 -8.87 -33.06 10.06
N ILE A 387 -8.99 -31.73 10.10
CA ILE A 387 -7.88 -30.83 10.43
C ILE A 387 -7.46 -31.00 11.89
N THR A 388 -8.42 -31.13 12.81
CA THR A 388 -8.14 -31.29 14.25
C THR A 388 -7.47 -32.64 14.52
N GLU A 389 -7.92 -33.71 13.85
CA GLU A 389 -7.21 -35.00 13.87
C GLU A 389 -5.77 -34.90 13.35
N ALA A 390 -5.53 -34.09 12.32
CA ALA A 390 -4.18 -33.84 11.81
C ALA A 390 -3.35 -33.00 12.80
N ALA A 391 -3.96 -32.01 13.46
CA ALA A 391 -3.31 -31.21 14.50
C ALA A 391 -2.86 -32.07 15.68
N ALA A 392 -3.72 -32.98 16.15
CA ALA A 392 -3.43 -33.92 17.23
C ALA A 392 -2.22 -34.82 16.91
N LYS A 393 -2.10 -35.31 15.66
CA LYS A 393 -0.95 -36.12 15.22
C LYS A 393 0.39 -35.39 15.33
N HIS A 394 0.39 -34.07 15.24
CA HIS A 394 1.59 -33.24 15.29
C HIS A 394 1.78 -32.51 16.62
N GLY A 395 0.86 -32.68 17.59
CA GLY A 395 0.83 -31.85 18.79
C GLY A 395 0.72 -30.36 18.45
N ALA A 396 -0.01 -30.03 17.38
CA ALA A 396 -0.19 -28.68 16.87
C ALA A 396 -1.58 -28.13 17.25
N VAL A 397 -1.82 -26.86 16.97
CA VAL A 397 -3.07 -26.18 17.31
C VAL A 397 -3.66 -25.55 16.05
N PHE A 398 -4.85 -25.97 15.67
CA PHE A 398 -5.62 -25.29 14.64
C PHE A 398 -6.53 -24.24 15.27
N ALA A 399 -6.55 -23.04 14.70
CA ALA A 399 -7.43 -21.97 15.13
C ALA A 399 -8.32 -21.51 13.96
N ILE A 400 -9.63 -21.59 14.17
CA ILE A 400 -10.60 -21.15 13.16
C ILE A 400 -11.19 -19.79 13.52
N GLU A 401 -11.40 -18.96 12.51
CA GLU A 401 -11.98 -17.64 12.68
C GLU A 401 -13.47 -17.60 12.28
N PRO A 402 -14.38 -17.27 13.21
CA PRO A 402 -15.78 -16.99 12.90
C PRO A 402 -15.93 -15.68 12.12
N VAL A 403 -16.76 -15.70 11.07
CA VAL A 403 -17.03 -14.53 10.23
C VAL A 403 -18.51 -14.51 9.86
N PHE A 404 -19.17 -13.36 10.01
CA PHE A 404 -20.61 -13.26 9.89
C PHE A 404 -21.12 -13.55 8.46
N TRP A 405 -20.24 -13.41 7.46
CA TRP A 405 -20.48 -13.72 6.05
C TRP A 405 -20.34 -15.21 5.71
N TYR A 406 -19.72 -16.00 6.59
CA TYR A 406 -19.34 -17.40 6.32
C TYR A 406 -20.24 -18.38 7.10
N PRO A 407 -20.07 -19.70 6.95
CA PRO A 407 -20.93 -20.65 7.66
C PRO A 407 -20.80 -20.60 9.19
N LEU A 408 -19.63 -20.20 9.70
CA LEU A 408 -19.37 -20.02 11.14
C LEU A 408 -19.63 -18.58 11.58
N ASP A 409 -20.90 -18.17 11.65
CA ASP A 409 -21.30 -16.76 11.78
C ASP A 409 -21.85 -16.35 13.15
N THR A 410 -22.14 -17.31 14.03
CA THR A 410 -22.83 -17.06 15.31
C THR A 410 -22.19 -17.82 16.47
N PRO A 411 -22.38 -17.34 17.72
CA PRO A 411 -22.01 -18.09 18.92
C PRO A 411 -22.60 -19.51 18.93
N ALA A 412 -23.88 -19.66 18.59
CA ALA A 412 -24.56 -20.96 18.60
C ALA A 412 -23.91 -21.99 17.65
N ARG A 413 -23.56 -21.58 16.42
CA ARG A 413 -22.81 -22.44 15.49
C ARG A 413 -21.40 -22.72 15.98
N THR A 414 -20.73 -21.72 16.54
CA THR A 414 -19.37 -21.91 17.09
C THR A 414 -19.36 -22.91 18.23
N ARG A 415 -20.33 -22.84 19.15
CA ARG A 415 -20.54 -23.83 20.21
C ARG A 415 -20.77 -25.22 19.62
N GLN A 416 -21.70 -25.35 18.68
CA GLN A 416 -22.02 -26.63 18.06
C GLN A 416 -20.78 -27.25 17.39
N LEU A 417 -19.95 -26.45 16.71
CA LEU A 417 -18.70 -26.92 16.11
C LEU A 417 -17.74 -27.46 17.18
N LEU A 418 -17.48 -26.68 18.23
CA LEU A 418 -16.57 -27.07 19.31
C LEU A 418 -17.04 -28.34 20.04
N GLU A 419 -18.34 -28.43 20.33
CA GLU A 419 -18.96 -29.62 20.95
C GLU A 419 -18.88 -30.86 20.04
N THR A 420 -19.07 -30.68 18.73
CA THR A 420 -19.00 -31.78 17.76
C THR A 420 -17.57 -32.32 17.62
N VAL A 421 -16.57 -31.44 17.64
CA VAL A 421 -15.16 -31.83 17.55
C VAL A 421 -14.66 -32.42 18.87
N GLY A 422 -15.05 -31.84 20.00
CA GLY A 422 -14.75 -32.37 21.34
C GLY A 422 -13.27 -32.28 21.76
N ASP A 423 -12.40 -31.71 20.92
CA ASP A 423 -10.96 -31.58 21.16
C ASP A 423 -10.58 -30.10 21.32
N THR A 424 -10.64 -29.62 22.56
CA THR A 424 -10.33 -28.23 22.92
C THR A 424 -8.84 -27.97 23.09
N GLU A 425 -8.00 -29.02 23.00
CA GLU A 425 -6.55 -28.89 23.03
C GLU A 425 -6.05 -28.46 21.65
N HIS A 426 -6.53 -29.14 20.60
CA HIS A 426 -6.06 -28.97 19.23
C HIS A 426 -6.95 -28.07 18.36
N LEU A 427 -8.18 -27.75 18.79
CA LEU A 427 -9.05 -26.76 18.16
C LEU A 427 -9.24 -25.52 19.06
N ARG A 428 -8.86 -24.37 18.52
CA ARG A 428 -8.98 -23.03 19.14
C ARG A 428 -9.70 -22.07 18.20
N LEU A 429 -9.91 -20.84 18.69
CA LEU A 429 -10.53 -19.77 17.91
C LEU A 429 -9.57 -18.59 17.70
N ILE A 430 -9.71 -17.93 16.56
CA ILE A 430 -9.25 -16.56 16.36
C ILE A 430 -10.49 -15.67 16.49
N PHE A 431 -10.40 -14.61 17.29
CA PHE A 431 -11.53 -13.70 17.47
C PHE A 431 -11.26 -12.38 16.76
N ASP A 432 -12.11 -12.06 15.80
CA ASP A 432 -12.14 -10.74 15.17
C ASP A 432 -13.52 -10.12 15.42
N ALA A 433 -13.52 -9.05 16.21
CA ALA A 433 -14.72 -8.31 16.58
C ALA A 433 -15.44 -7.77 15.33
N ALA A 434 -14.70 -7.18 14.39
CA ALA A 434 -15.28 -6.61 13.17
C ALA A 434 -15.90 -7.70 12.27
N ASN A 435 -15.28 -8.88 12.20
CA ASN A 435 -15.78 -9.99 11.40
C ASN A 435 -17.04 -10.66 11.96
N VAL A 436 -17.41 -10.45 13.22
CA VAL A 436 -18.69 -10.93 13.77
C VAL A 436 -19.73 -9.81 13.94
N LEU A 437 -19.40 -8.58 13.56
CA LEU A 437 -20.29 -7.42 13.68
C LEU A 437 -21.21 -7.24 12.46
N LYS A 438 -22.49 -7.58 12.61
CA LYS A 438 -23.51 -7.27 11.59
C LYS A 438 -23.92 -5.79 11.69
N LYS A 439 -24.25 -5.15 10.55
CA LYS A 439 -24.68 -3.72 10.47
C LYS A 439 -25.77 -3.36 11.50
N ARG A 440 -26.73 -4.26 11.71
CA ARG A 440 -27.84 -4.09 12.66
C ARG A 440 -27.43 -4.11 14.14
N ASP A 441 -26.25 -4.66 14.44
CA ASP A 441 -25.78 -4.90 15.81
C ASP A 441 -24.74 -3.86 16.27
N GLN A 442 -24.36 -2.91 15.40
CA GLN A 442 -23.45 -1.78 15.73
C GLN A 442 -23.83 -0.99 17.00
N PRO A 443 -25.13 -0.73 17.31
CA PRO A 443 -25.49 -0.02 18.54
C PRO A 443 -25.32 -0.85 19.82
N ARG A 444 -25.13 -2.16 19.72
CA ARG A 444 -25.10 -3.11 20.85
C ARG A 444 -23.81 -3.95 20.88
N GLN A 445 -22.70 -3.38 20.43
CA GLN A 445 -21.40 -4.04 20.34
C GLN A 445 -20.95 -4.66 21.67
N SER A 446 -21.08 -3.93 22.79
CA SER A 446 -20.70 -4.43 24.11
C SER A 446 -21.44 -5.71 24.52
N ASP A 447 -22.73 -5.83 24.21
CA ASP A 447 -23.51 -7.04 24.50
C ASP A 447 -23.06 -8.21 23.62
N LEU A 448 -22.75 -7.92 22.35
CA LEU A 448 -22.23 -8.91 21.41
C LEU A 448 -20.86 -9.43 21.85
N TRP A 449 -19.91 -8.56 22.19
CA TRP A 449 -18.59 -8.95 22.72
C TRP A 449 -18.70 -9.79 23.97
N ARG A 450 -19.58 -9.42 24.89
CA ARG A 450 -19.85 -10.20 26.09
C ARG A 450 -20.31 -11.62 25.74
N SER A 451 -21.28 -11.75 24.83
CA SER A 451 -21.79 -13.07 24.43
C SER A 451 -20.72 -13.99 23.83
N TRP A 452 -19.75 -13.43 23.10
CA TRP A 452 -18.64 -14.22 22.56
C TRP A 452 -17.58 -14.53 23.62
N LEU A 453 -17.22 -13.57 24.46
CA LEU A 453 -16.08 -13.69 25.37
C LEU A 453 -16.40 -14.45 26.67
N GLU A 454 -17.61 -14.35 27.20
CA GLU A 454 -18.04 -15.15 28.36
C GLU A 454 -18.04 -16.65 28.03
N GLU A 455 -18.35 -17.00 26.78
CA GLU A 455 -18.48 -18.38 26.35
C GLU A 455 -17.16 -18.96 25.80
N PHE A 456 -16.49 -18.21 24.92
CA PHE A 456 -15.35 -18.71 24.17
C PHE A 456 -14.01 -18.11 24.58
N GLY A 457 -13.97 -17.18 25.55
CA GLY A 457 -12.77 -16.45 25.94
C GLY A 457 -11.54 -17.31 26.24
N THR A 458 -11.75 -18.49 26.83
CA THR A 458 -10.70 -19.47 27.14
C THR A 458 -10.21 -20.27 25.93
N HIS A 459 -11.01 -20.32 24.85
CA HIS A 459 -10.70 -21.01 23.61
C HIS A 459 -10.03 -20.12 22.56
N ILE A 460 -9.98 -18.79 22.79
CA ILE A 460 -9.36 -17.83 21.87
C ILE A 460 -7.83 -17.84 22.03
N THR A 461 -7.11 -18.02 20.92
CA THR A 461 -5.64 -18.01 20.88
C THR A 461 -5.05 -16.64 20.53
N ALA A 462 -5.74 -15.87 19.69
CA ALA A 462 -5.34 -14.54 19.25
C ALA A 462 -6.58 -13.72 18.88
N MET A 463 -6.44 -12.40 18.95
CA MET A 463 -7.50 -11.46 18.59
C MET A 463 -7.04 -10.56 17.45
N HIS A 464 -7.83 -10.46 16.38
CA HIS A 464 -7.61 -9.46 15.33
C HIS A 464 -8.27 -8.15 15.69
N ILE A 465 -7.55 -7.05 15.45
CA ILE A 465 -8.00 -5.69 15.76
C ILE A 465 -7.99 -4.87 14.47
N LYS A 466 -9.17 -4.48 14.02
CA LYS A 466 -9.36 -3.59 12.88
C LYS A 466 -10.58 -2.69 13.03
N ASP A 467 -10.43 -1.45 12.56
CA ASP A 467 -11.46 -0.43 12.66
C ASP A 467 -11.85 0.04 11.26
N PHE A 468 -13.10 0.44 11.09
CA PHE A 468 -13.66 0.75 9.78
C PHE A 468 -14.86 1.70 9.89
N VAL A 469 -15.25 2.27 8.76
CA VAL A 469 -16.55 2.93 8.59
C VAL A 469 -17.28 2.28 7.43
N LEU A 470 -18.62 2.35 7.47
CA LEU A 470 -19.46 1.98 6.34
C LEU A 470 -19.89 3.24 5.61
N ASP A 471 -19.47 3.40 4.35
CA ASP A 471 -20.00 4.42 3.45
C ASP A 471 -21.08 3.78 2.57
N GLY A 472 -22.33 3.91 3.00
CA GLY A 472 -23.45 3.13 2.44
C GLY A 472 -23.32 1.64 2.80
N ASP A 473 -22.95 0.83 1.81
CA ASP A 473 -22.61 -0.59 1.96
C ASP A 473 -21.12 -0.88 1.69
N ALA A 474 -20.32 0.15 1.39
CA ALA A 474 -18.89 0.00 1.17
C ALA A 474 -18.14 -0.03 2.51
N TYR A 475 -17.35 -1.08 2.71
CA TYR A 475 -16.44 -1.22 3.84
C TYR A 475 -15.18 -0.38 3.59
N CYS A 476 -14.88 0.55 4.50
CA CYS A 476 -13.72 1.44 4.41
C CYS A 476 -12.86 1.30 5.67
N PRO A 477 -11.68 0.64 5.59
CA PRO A 477 -10.75 0.54 6.70
C PRO A 477 -10.36 1.91 7.26
N ARG A 478 -10.10 1.99 8.56
CA ARG A 478 -9.61 3.19 9.27
C ARG A 478 -8.43 2.84 10.19
N PRO A 479 -7.61 3.84 10.56
CA PRO A 479 -6.71 3.71 11.71
C PRO A 479 -7.53 3.40 12.97
N LEU A 480 -6.91 2.75 13.96
CA LEU A 480 -7.62 2.34 15.17
C LEU A 480 -8.14 3.55 15.96
N GLY A 481 -9.41 3.47 16.38
CA GLY A 481 -10.13 4.55 17.06
C GLY A 481 -10.73 5.60 16.13
N GLY A 482 -10.60 5.41 14.81
CA GLY A 482 -11.12 6.31 13.78
C GLY A 482 -12.40 5.82 13.09
N GLY A 483 -12.92 4.65 13.48
CA GLY A 483 -14.11 4.05 12.88
C GLY A 483 -15.24 3.80 13.88
N VAL A 484 -16.04 2.76 13.59
CA VAL A 484 -17.29 2.45 14.33
C VAL A 484 -17.09 1.42 15.44
N MET A 485 -15.90 0.85 15.57
CA MET A 485 -15.64 -0.23 16.53
C MET A 485 -15.52 0.31 17.96
N ASP A 486 -16.36 -0.20 18.86
CA ASP A 486 -16.27 0.06 20.30
C ASP A 486 -15.47 -1.04 21.01
N TYR A 487 -14.22 -0.71 21.33
CA TYR A 487 -13.28 -1.59 22.01
C TYR A 487 -13.32 -1.47 23.55
N SER A 488 -14.18 -0.63 24.14
CA SER A 488 -14.14 -0.32 25.58
C SER A 488 -14.40 -1.55 26.46
N PHE A 489 -15.31 -2.44 26.02
CA PHE A 489 -15.55 -3.71 26.70
C PHE A 489 -14.40 -4.70 26.47
N LEU A 490 -13.94 -4.84 25.22
CA LEU A 490 -12.85 -5.75 24.85
C LEU A 490 -11.57 -5.41 25.63
N SER A 491 -11.22 -4.12 25.70
CA SER A 491 -10.06 -3.59 26.43
C SER A 491 -10.05 -4.06 27.90
N ARG A 492 -11.15 -3.82 28.63
CA ARG A 492 -11.29 -4.27 30.02
C ARG A 492 -11.21 -5.79 30.15
N TRP A 493 -11.92 -6.51 29.29
CA TRP A 493 -11.94 -7.97 29.36
C TRP A 493 -10.57 -8.59 29.09
N VAL A 494 -9.82 -8.09 28.10
CA VAL A 494 -8.46 -8.57 27.79
C VAL A 494 -7.53 -8.33 28.98
N ALA A 495 -7.52 -7.11 29.54
CA ALA A 495 -6.66 -6.77 30.67
C ALA A 495 -6.94 -7.64 31.92
N GLU A 496 -8.21 -7.93 32.20
CA GLU A 496 -8.62 -8.70 33.38
C GLU A 496 -8.43 -10.22 33.21
N ASN A 497 -8.70 -10.76 32.02
CA ASN A 497 -8.83 -12.22 31.82
C ASN A 497 -7.68 -12.83 31.02
N ARG A 498 -7.10 -12.10 30.06
CA ARG A 498 -6.13 -12.62 29.08
C ARG A 498 -5.06 -11.58 28.70
N PRO A 499 -4.27 -11.05 29.67
CA PRO A 499 -3.22 -10.06 29.38
C PRO A 499 -2.09 -10.61 28.50
N ASP A 500 -2.01 -11.93 28.33
CA ASP A 500 -1.05 -12.62 27.45
C ASP A 500 -1.51 -12.73 25.98
N MET A 501 -2.76 -12.35 25.69
CA MET A 501 -3.36 -12.61 24.38
C MET A 501 -2.72 -11.73 23.29
N PRO A 502 -2.21 -12.34 22.21
CA PRO A 502 -1.74 -11.58 21.06
C PRO A 502 -2.88 -10.77 20.43
N LEU A 503 -2.66 -9.46 20.35
CA LEU A 503 -3.53 -8.51 19.63
C LEU A 503 -2.88 -8.22 18.27
N LEU A 504 -3.49 -8.72 17.21
CA LEU A 504 -2.95 -8.67 15.85
C LEU A 504 -3.65 -7.57 15.06
N ARG A 505 -2.89 -6.57 14.61
CA ARG A 505 -3.42 -5.50 13.78
C ARG A 505 -3.62 -5.98 12.35
N GLU A 506 -4.84 -5.91 11.85
CA GLU A 506 -5.15 -6.13 10.42
C GLU A 506 -5.36 -4.81 9.67
N GLU A 507 -5.37 -4.79 8.33
CA GLU A 507 -5.74 -3.60 7.53
C GLU A 507 -4.99 -2.30 7.89
N VAL A 508 -3.68 -2.41 8.18
CA VAL A 508 -2.82 -1.27 8.53
C VAL A 508 -2.81 -0.23 7.42
N GLN A 509 -3.02 1.04 7.80
CA GLN A 509 -2.85 2.16 6.88
C GLN A 509 -1.40 2.67 6.88
N PRO A 510 -0.79 2.94 5.70
CA PRO A 510 0.57 3.46 5.62
C PRO A 510 0.75 4.74 6.45
N GLY A 511 1.74 4.76 7.34
CA GLY A 511 2.07 5.91 8.18
C GLY A 511 1.33 5.98 9.52
N CYS A 512 0.41 5.05 9.80
CA CYS A 512 -0.36 5.00 11.05
C CYS A 512 0.21 4.05 12.12
N ASP A 513 1.34 3.38 11.83
CA ASP A 513 1.95 2.35 12.71
C ASP A 513 2.04 2.79 14.19
N GLY A 514 2.55 4.00 14.43
CA GLY A 514 2.74 4.51 15.79
C GLY A 514 1.44 4.79 16.54
N GLN A 515 0.42 5.30 15.85
CA GLN A 515 -0.91 5.53 16.42
C GLN A 515 -1.59 4.20 16.75
N ASP A 516 -1.59 3.26 15.79
CA ASP A 516 -2.24 1.95 15.95
C ASP A 516 -1.56 1.15 17.07
N LEU A 517 -0.22 1.17 17.17
CA LEU A 517 0.51 0.52 18.26
C LEU A 517 0.21 1.15 19.62
N ALA A 518 0.10 2.48 19.71
CA ALA A 518 -0.28 3.15 20.95
C ALA A 518 -1.70 2.76 21.38
N PHE A 519 -2.62 2.64 20.42
CA PHE A 519 -3.98 2.18 20.65
C PHE A 519 -4.00 0.73 21.16
N LEU A 520 -3.27 -0.18 20.52
CA LEU A 520 -3.19 -1.58 20.94
C LEU A 520 -2.63 -1.76 22.35
N ARG A 521 -1.63 -0.97 22.74
CA ARG A 521 -1.09 -0.98 24.11
C ARG A 521 -2.15 -0.56 25.12
N ARG A 522 -2.87 0.53 24.85
CA ARG A 522 -3.99 0.97 25.69
C ARG A 522 -5.10 -0.07 25.76
N LEU A 523 -5.39 -0.77 24.64
CA LEU A 523 -6.36 -1.86 24.62
C LEU A 523 -5.92 -3.00 25.55
N ALA A 524 -4.66 -3.44 25.45
CA ALA A 524 -4.12 -4.50 26.28
C ALA A 524 -4.10 -4.14 27.78
N GLU A 525 -3.93 -2.86 28.11
CA GLU A 525 -3.88 -2.33 29.48
C GLU A 525 -5.27 -2.02 30.07
N GLY A 526 -6.36 -2.19 29.32
CA GLY A 526 -7.71 -1.86 29.81
C GLY A 526 -7.98 -0.36 29.87
N ALA A 527 -7.20 0.45 29.14
CA ALA A 527 -7.14 1.90 29.23
C ALA A 527 -7.75 2.63 28.01
N LEU A 528 -8.67 1.98 27.29
CA LEU A 528 -9.37 2.59 26.16
C LEU A 528 -10.57 3.44 26.58
#